data_AF-A0A2E5ZQR4-F1
#
_entry.id   AF-A0A2E5ZQR4-F1
#
_cell.length_a   1.000
_cell.length_b   1.000
_cell.length_c   1.000
_cell.angle_alpha   90.00
_cell.angle_beta   90.00
_cell.angle_gamma   90.00
#
_symmetry.space_group_name_H-M   'P 1'
#
loop_
_entity.id
_entity.type
_entity.pdbx_description
1 polymer ?
#
loop_
_entity_poly.entity_id
_entity_poly.type
_entity_poly.pdbx_seq_one_letter_code
_entity_poly.pdbx_strand_id
1 'polypeptide(L)'
;MVTTSWLLFTLVVKHAVADLILQSRLTSGDKADLKSLKGYRHALDHALCTLLVCIFFAPLQWALGIAVLDFVLHFIIDFTKTKLVRKYNVVYESKVFWCIQGIDQIAHYSCYMFYFLILTNLT
;
A
#
# COMPACT_ATOMS: atom_id res chain seq x y z
N MET A 1 -14.05 14.27 14.73
CA MET A 1 -12.83 13.97 15.51
C MET A 1 -12.70 12.48 15.79
N VAL A 2 -13.65 11.81 16.45
CA VAL A 2 -13.56 10.35 16.70
C VAL A 2 -13.75 9.50 15.43
N THR A 3 -14.66 9.89 14.54
CA THR A 3 -14.93 9.19 13.27
C THR A 3 -13.75 9.20 12.30
N THR A 4 -12.94 10.25 12.31
CA THR A 4 -11.81 10.39 11.38
C THR A 4 -10.59 9.56 11.84
N SER A 5 -10.32 9.42 13.13
CA SER A 5 -9.22 8.54 13.61
C SER A 5 -9.42 7.08 13.20
N TRP A 6 -10.68 6.63 13.09
CA TRP A 6 -10.99 5.28 12.58
C TRP A 6 -10.59 5.10 11.11
N LEU A 7 -10.66 6.13 10.27
CA LEU A 7 -10.18 6.05 8.88
C LEU A 7 -8.70 5.62 8.84
N LEU A 8 -7.84 6.33 9.57
CA LEU A 8 -6.41 6.02 9.60
C LEU A 8 -6.15 4.60 10.14
N PHE A 9 -6.80 4.23 11.25
CA PHE A 9 -6.66 2.89 11.80
C PHE A 9 -7.07 1.80 10.80
N THR A 10 -8.20 1.99 10.11
CA THR A 10 -8.71 1.01 9.14
C THR A 10 -7.81 0.93 7.89
N LEU A 11 -7.16 2.03 7.47
CA LEU A 11 -6.14 2.01 6.42
C LEU A 11 -4.86 1.25 6.84
N VAL A 12 -4.48 1.28 8.10
CA VAL A 12 -3.37 0.44 8.61
C VAL A 12 -3.78 -1.03 8.65
N VAL A 13 -4.99 -1.34 9.12
CA VAL A 13 -5.52 -2.72 9.15
C VAL A 13 -5.62 -3.30 7.74
N LYS A 14 -6.17 -2.54 6.77
CA LYS A 14 -6.28 -3.02 5.38
C LYS A 14 -4.93 -3.33 4.78
N HIS A 15 -3.88 -2.58 5.14
CA HIS A 15 -2.54 -2.86 4.65
C HIS A 15 -2.05 -4.24 5.10
N ALA A 16 -2.20 -4.58 6.39
CA ALA A 16 -1.84 -5.91 6.88
C ALA A 16 -2.64 -7.02 6.17
N VAL A 17 -3.94 -6.81 5.94
CA VAL A 17 -4.78 -7.75 5.18
C VAL A 17 -4.26 -7.92 3.75
N ALA A 18 -3.96 -6.82 3.05
CA ALA A 18 -3.52 -6.87 1.67
C ALA A 18 -2.10 -7.46 1.51
N ASP A 19 -1.16 -7.08 2.37
CA ASP A 19 0.25 -7.53 2.32
C ASP A 19 0.46 -8.96 2.81
N LEU A 20 -0.24 -9.37 3.87
CA LEU A 20 0.01 -10.67 4.51
C LEU A 20 -0.99 -11.73 4.05
N ILE A 21 -2.26 -11.37 3.90
CA ILE A 21 -3.33 -12.32 3.57
C ILE A 21 -3.54 -12.38 2.06
N LEU A 22 -3.92 -11.27 1.42
CA LEU A 22 -4.26 -11.29 0.00
C LEU A 22 -3.04 -11.59 -0.86
N GLN A 23 -1.90 -10.95 -0.60
CA GLN A 23 -0.68 -11.19 -1.36
C GLN A 23 -0.23 -12.65 -1.39
N SER A 24 -0.55 -13.44 -0.35
CA SER A 24 -0.16 -14.85 -0.27
C SER A 24 -0.66 -15.69 -1.46
N ARG A 25 -1.76 -15.26 -2.11
CA ARG A 25 -2.30 -15.92 -3.32
C ARG A 25 -1.49 -15.64 -4.60
N LEU A 26 -0.59 -14.66 -4.58
CA LEU A 26 0.20 -14.23 -5.74
C LEU A 26 1.53 -14.98 -5.81
N THR A 27 1.45 -16.30 -6.03
CA THR A 27 2.58 -17.23 -5.97
C THR A 27 3.56 -17.11 -7.14
N SER A 28 3.10 -16.68 -8.32
CA SER A 28 3.94 -16.55 -9.53
C SER A 28 4.12 -15.10 -9.99
N GLY A 29 5.20 -14.87 -10.71
CA GLY A 29 5.58 -13.55 -11.24
C GLY A 29 6.51 -12.76 -10.33
N ASP A 30 6.85 -11.57 -10.82
CA ASP A 30 7.86 -10.69 -10.26
C ASP A 30 7.27 -9.29 -10.00
N LYS A 31 7.54 -8.70 -8.83
CA LYS A 31 7.12 -7.34 -8.47
C LYS A 31 8.01 -6.25 -9.10
N ALA A 32 9.23 -6.59 -9.53
CA ALA A 32 10.19 -5.65 -10.14
C ALA A 32 10.30 -5.78 -11.67
N ASP A 33 9.44 -6.59 -12.29
CA ASP A 33 9.29 -6.68 -13.74
C ASP A 33 7.97 -6.01 -14.15
N LEU A 34 8.06 -4.96 -14.96
CA LEU A 34 6.90 -4.22 -15.47
C LEU A 34 6.05 -5.05 -16.44
N LYS A 35 6.58 -6.17 -16.96
CA LYS A 35 5.81 -7.12 -17.79
C LYS A 35 5.03 -8.12 -16.94
N SER A 36 5.37 -8.25 -15.66
CA SER A 36 4.72 -9.18 -14.75
C SER A 36 3.50 -8.56 -14.09
N LEU A 37 2.39 -9.30 -14.11
CA LEU A 37 1.14 -8.86 -13.48
C LEU A 37 1.17 -8.88 -11.95
N LYS A 38 2.19 -9.48 -11.31
CA LYS A 38 2.23 -9.65 -9.85
C LYS A 38 2.18 -8.33 -9.10
N GLY A 39 3.02 -7.36 -9.48
CA GLY A 39 3.05 -6.04 -8.85
C GLY A 39 1.72 -5.30 -9.01
N TYR A 40 1.17 -5.30 -10.23
CA TYR A 40 -0.10 -4.64 -10.52
C TYR A 40 -1.29 -5.27 -9.77
N ARG A 41 -1.36 -6.61 -9.71
CA ARG A 41 -2.43 -7.31 -8.97
C ARG A 41 -2.38 -7.00 -7.48
N HIS A 42 -1.18 -6.95 -6.91
CA HIS A 42 -1.01 -6.60 -5.50
C HIS A 42 -1.39 -5.14 -5.23
N ALA A 43 -0.94 -4.20 -6.06
CA ALA A 43 -1.35 -2.80 -5.96
C ALA A 43 -2.88 -2.62 -6.14
N LEU A 44 -3.50 -3.44 -7.00
CA LEU A 44 -4.96 -3.46 -7.18
C LEU A 44 -5.69 -3.92 -5.92
N ASP A 45 -5.17 -4.92 -5.19
CA ASP A 45 -5.74 -5.34 -3.91
C ASP A 45 -5.77 -4.19 -2.91
N HIS A 46 -4.66 -3.45 -2.82
CA HIS A 46 -4.56 -2.28 -1.96
C HIS A 46 -5.56 -1.20 -2.37
N ALA A 47 -5.64 -0.89 -3.66
CA ALA A 47 -6.57 0.10 -4.18
C ALA A 47 -8.04 -0.25 -3.90
N LEU A 48 -8.43 -1.52 -4.10
CA LEU A 48 -9.79 -1.99 -3.83
C LEU A 48 -10.11 -1.97 -2.34
N CYS A 49 -9.16 -2.38 -1.49
CA CYS A 49 -9.32 -2.30 -0.03
C CYS A 49 -9.40 -0.83 0.43
N THR A 50 -8.61 0.06 -0.14
CA THR A 50 -8.67 1.50 0.14
C THR A 50 -10.00 2.10 -0.27
N LEU A 51 -10.52 1.76 -1.46
CA LEU A 51 -11.85 2.18 -1.88
C LEU A 51 -12.91 1.72 -0.87
N LEU A 52 -12.90 0.44 -0.50
CA LEU A 52 -13.83 -0.13 0.48
C LEU A 52 -13.75 0.57 1.84
N VAL A 53 -12.58 0.98 2.29
CA VAL A 53 -12.45 1.78 3.52
C VAL A 53 -13.02 3.18 3.30
N CYS A 54 -12.54 3.90 2.28
CA CYS A 54 -12.83 5.32 2.10
C CYS A 54 -14.30 5.64 1.79
N ILE A 55 -15.08 4.75 1.17
CA ILE A 55 -16.52 4.99 0.90
C ILE A 55 -17.35 5.20 2.17
N PHE A 56 -16.88 4.72 3.34
CA PHE A 56 -17.57 4.94 4.61
C PHE A 56 -17.22 6.28 5.27
N PHE A 57 -16.19 6.96 4.79
CA PHE A 57 -15.66 8.20 5.41
C PHE A 57 -15.67 9.40 4.48
N ALA A 58 -15.86 9.22 3.16
CA ALA A 58 -15.82 10.30 2.18
C ALA A 58 -16.79 10.05 1.02
N PRO A 59 -17.24 11.11 0.31
CA PRO A 59 -18.00 10.96 -0.93
C PRO A 59 -17.29 10.09 -1.97
N LEU A 60 -18.08 9.36 -2.77
CA LEU A 60 -17.57 8.37 -3.72
C LEU A 60 -16.49 8.92 -4.66
N GLN A 61 -16.62 10.15 -5.16
CA GLN A 61 -15.61 10.74 -6.05
C GLN A 61 -14.22 10.86 -5.38
N TRP A 62 -14.18 11.20 -4.10
CA TRP A 62 -12.93 11.33 -3.34
C TRP A 62 -12.36 9.96 -2.98
N ALA A 63 -13.23 9.01 -2.61
CA ALA A 63 -12.83 7.63 -2.35
C ALA A 63 -12.19 6.96 -3.59
N LEU A 64 -12.78 7.16 -4.78
CA LEU A 64 -12.22 6.69 -6.05
C LEU A 64 -10.87 7.34 -6.36
N GLY A 65 -10.75 8.67 -6.14
CA GLY A 65 -9.48 9.38 -6.32
C GLY A 65 -8.36 8.84 -5.43
N ILE A 66 -8.65 8.60 -4.15
CA ILE A 66 -7.69 8.03 -3.20
C ILE A 66 -7.35 6.58 -3.55
N ALA A 67 -8.30 5.77 -4.01
CA ALA A 67 -8.03 4.40 -4.44
C ALA A 67 -7.08 4.32 -5.64
N VAL A 68 -7.26 5.20 -6.64
CA VAL A 68 -6.34 5.30 -7.79
C VAL A 68 -4.96 5.79 -7.34
N LEU A 69 -4.91 6.73 -6.41
CA LEU A 69 -3.65 7.22 -5.85
C LEU A 69 -2.90 6.12 -5.08
N ASP A 70 -3.60 5.33 -4.28
CA ASP A 70 -3.06 4.16 -3.55
C ASP A 70 -2.52 3.11 -4.50
N PHE A 71 -3.23 2.80 -5.60
CA PHE A 71 -2.71 1.91 -6.63
C PHE A 71 -1.32 2.34 -7.12
N VAL A 72 -1.18 3.62 -7.50
CA VAL A 72 0.04 4.16 -8.09
C VAL A 72 1.17 4.20 -7.08
N LEU A 73 0.93 4.79 -5.90
CA LEU A 73 1.96 4.96 -4.88
C LEU A 73 2.40 3.61 -4.31
N HIS A 74 1.46 2.70 -4.02
CA HIS A 74 1.77 1.38 -3.50
C HIS A 74 2.64 0.59 -4.48
N PHE A 75 2.27 0.60 -5.78
CA PHE A 75 3.07 -0.05 -6.82
C PHE A 75 4.49 0.51 -6.89
N ILE A 76 4.65 1.84 -6.88
CA ILE A 76 5.96 2.49 -6.98
C ILE A 76 6.85 2.12 -5.79
N ILE A 77 6.31 2.14 -4.57
CA ILE A 77 7.06 1.81 -3.34
C ILE A 77 7.52 0.36 -3.41
N ASP A 78 6.61 -0.59 -3.67
CA ASP A 78 6.92 -2.02 -3.74
C ASP A 78 7.92 -2.37 -4.84
N PHE A 79 7.74 -1.75 -6.01
CA PHE A 79 8.65 -1.90 -7.15
C PHE A 79 10.04 -1.41 -6.77
N THR A 80 10.14 -0.22 -6.17
CA THR A 80 11.40 0.40 -5.76
C THR A 80 12.10 -0.43 -4.69
N LYS A 81 11.37 -0.87 -3.65
CA LYS A 81 11.90 -1.79 -2.62
C LYS A 81 12.47 -3.05 -3.24
N THR A 82 11.72 -3.68 -4.15
CA THR A 82 12.16 -4.94 -4.79
C THR A 82 13.40 -4.72 -5.67
N LYS A 83 13.48 -3.59 -6.39
CA LYS A 83 14.66 -3.21 -7.17
C LYS A 83 15.87 -2.96 -6.28
N LEU A 84 15.72 -2.26 -5.15
CA LEU A 84 16.80 -1.97 -4.21
C LEU A 84 17.37 -3.26 -3.59
N VAL A 85 16.50 -4.13 -3.09
CA VAL A 85 16.90 -5.44 -2.52
C VAL A 85 17.75 -6.22 -3.52
N ARG A 86 17.37 -6.24 -4.80
CA ARG A 86 18.12 -6.93 -5.86
C ARG A 86 19.42 -6.22 -6.23
N LYS A 87 19.37 -4.91 -6.43
CA LYS A 87 20.53 -4.10 -6.82
C LYS A 87 21.69 -4.27 -5.84
N TYR A 88 21.37 -4.38 -4.55
CA TYR A 88 22.37 -4.52 -3.49
C TYR A 88 22.55 -5.98 -3.02
N ASN A 89 21.99 -6.97 -3.75
CA ASN A 89 22.06 -8.41 -3.40
C ASN A 89 21.75 -8.67 -1.92
N VAL A 90 20.74 -7.99 -1.38
CA VAL A 90 20.39 -8.07 0.04
C VAL A 90 19.88 -9.48 0.33
N VAL A 91 20.53 -10.15 1.27
CA VAL A 91 20.16 -11.50 1.70
C VAL A 91 18.80 -11.45 2.39
N TYR A 92 17.89 -12.34 1.99
CA TYR A 92 16.57 -12.48 2.61
C TYR A 92 16.69 -12.75 4.12
N GLU A 93 15.79 -12.17 4.92
CA GLU A 93 15.79 -12.23 6.40
C GLU A 93 17.03 -11.66 7.11
N SER A 94 18.00 -11.09 6.39
CA SER A 94 19.12 -10.40 7.00
C SER A 94 18.68 -9.13 7.75
N LYS A 95 19.53 -8.61 8.64
CA LYS A 95 19.29 -7.33 9.32
C LYS A 95 18.99 -6.19 8.33
N VAL A 96 19.73 -6.14 7.22
CA VAL A 96 19.54 -5.12 6.17
C VAL A 96 18.20 -5.30 5.47
N PHE A 97 17.78 -6.53 5.20
CA PHE A 97 16.46 -6.82 4.64
C PHE A 97 15.35 -6.28 5.55
N TRP A 98 15.42 -6.52 6.86
CA TRP A 98 14.44 -6.01 7.81
C TRP A 98 14.47 -4.48 7.94
N CYS A 99 15.63 -3.83 7.82
CA CYS A 99 15.69 -2.36 7.74
C CYS A 99 14.97 -1.83 6.50
N ILE A 100 15.21 -2.43 5.32
CA ILE A 100 14.52 -2.05 4.08
C ILE A 100 13.02 -2.30 4.19
N GLN A 101 12.62 -3.44 4.75
CA GLN A 101 11.21 -3.76 4.98
C GLN A 101 10.57 -2.76 5.96
N GLY A 102 11.27 -2.34 7.01
CA GLY A 102 10.77 -1.29 7.91
C GLY A 102 10.55 0.05 7.20
N ILE A 103 11.50 0.47 6.36
CA ILE A 103 11.39 1.71 5.55
C ILE A 103 10.21 1.61 4.57
N ASP A 104 10.02 0.45 3.95
CA ASP A 104 8.90 0.15 3.06
C ASP A 104 7.55 0.29 3.78
N GLN A 105 7.41 -0.26 4.98
CA GLN A 105 6.19 -0.08 5.78
C GLN A 105 5.96 1.40 6.17
N ILE A 106 7.01 2.12 6.55
CA ILE A 106 6.91 3.56 6.88
C ILE A 106 6.45 4.38 5.67
N ALA A 107 6.94 4.06 4.46
CA ALA A 107 6.52 4.73 3.23
C ALA A 107 5.01 4.55 2.98
N HIS A 108 4.52 3.32 3.11
CA HIS A 108 3.08 3.01 2.97
C HIS A 108 2.23 3.70 4.04
N TYR A 109 2.67 3.69 5.31
CA TYR A 109 1.95 4.40 6.39
C TYR A 109 1.95 5.92 6.20
N SER A 110 3.01 6.48 5.61
CA SER A 110 3.07 7.89 5.25
C SER A 110 2.03 8.25 4.18
N CYS A 111 1.79 7.36 3.21
CA CYS A 111 0.69 7.51 2.25
C CYS A 111 -0.67 7.53 2.95
N TYR A 112 -0.90 6.67 3.94
CA TYR A 112 -2.19 6.65 4.66
C TYR A 112 -2.40 7.89 5.53
N MET A 113 -1.34 8.40 6.14
CA MET A 113 -1.39 9.71 6.80
C MET A 113 -1.75 10.80 5.80
N PHE A 114 -1.16 10.78 4.60
CA PHE A 114 -1.49 11.73 3.54
C PHE A 114 -2.95 11.63 3.07
N TYR A 115 -3.47 10.43 2.85
CA TYR A 115 -4.87 10.23 2.46
C TYR A 115 -5.83 10.67 3.55
N PHE A 116 -5.52 10.36 4.81
CA PHE A 116 -6.27 10.84 5.96
C PHE A 116 -6.33 12.38 5.95
N LEU A 117 -5.19 13.05 5.81
CA LEU A 117 -5.13 14.51 5.77
C LEU A 117 -5.93 15.09 4.60
N ILE A 118 -5.83 14.51 3.40
CA ILE A 118 -6.64 14.96 2.25
C ILE A 118 -8.12 14.85 2.60
N LEU A 119 -8.58 13.67 3.02
CA LEU A 119 -10.00 13.41 3.23
C LEU A 119 -10.58 14.24 4.39
N THR A 120 -9.81 14.47 5.46
CA THR A 120 -10.29 15.29 6.60
C THR A 120 -10.25 16.79 6.35
N ASN A 121 -9.42 17.28 5.44
CA ASN A 121 -9.39 18.71 5.08
C ASN A 121 -10.42 19.06 3.99
N LEU A 122 -11.05 18.06 3.37
CA LEU A 122 -12.09 18.23 2.35
C LEU A 122 -13.52 18.11 2.91
N THR A 123 -13.67 17.69 4.16
CA THR A 123 -14.95 17.50 4.89
C THR A 123 -15.11 18.55 5.98
#